data_AF-E6QJH0-F1
#
_entry.id   AF-E6QJH0-F1
#
_cell.length_a   1.000
_cell.length_b   1.000
_cell.length_c   1.000
_cell.angle_alpha   90.00
_cell.angle_beta   90.00
_cell.angle_gamma   90.00
#
_symmetry.space_group_name_H-M   'P 1'
#
loop_
_entity.id
_entity.type
_entity.pdbx_description
1 polymer ?
#
loop_
_entity_poly.entity_id
_entity_poly.type
_entity_poly.pdbx_seq_one_letter_code
_entity_poly.pdbx_strand_id
1 'polypeptide(L)' 'MHIGDAVRLVARLGGHIGRANDPPPGHQIMWQGYAQLRTLCEGFALKDELDG' A
#
# COMPACT_ATOMS: atom_id res chain seq x y z
N MET A 1 -10.62 -11.48 -0.95
CA MET A 1 -9.47 -10.75 -0.38
C MET A 1 -9.53 -10.89 1.13
N HIS A 2 -8.48 -11.41 1.78
CA HIS A 2 -8.40 -11.43 3.24
C HIS A 2 -7.69 -10.17 3.74
N ILE A 3 -7.98 -9.76 4.97
CA ILE A 3 -7.32 -8.59 5.56
C ILE A 3 -5.79 -8.73 5.58
N GLY A 4 -5.27 -9.95 5.77
CA GLY A 4 -3.84 -10.22 5.72
C GLY A 4 -3.21 -9.96 4.34
N ASP A 5 -3.97 -10.14 3.26
CA ASP A 5 -3.50 -9.85 1.89
C ASP A 5 -3.41 -8.34 1.69
N ALA A 6 -4.40 -7.59 2.15
CA ALA A 6 -4.39 -6.13 2.12
C ALA A 6 -3.22 -5.55 2.93
N VAL A 7 -2.96 -6.09 4.12
CA VAL A 7 -1.80 -5.70 4.95
C VAL A 7 -0.49 -5.91 4.20
N ARG A 8 -0.31 -7.06 3.53
CA ARG A 8 0.90 -7.32 2.74
C ARG A 8 1.05 -6.40 1.53
N LEU A 9 -0.06 -6.07 0.85
CA LEU A 9 -0.06 -5.14 -0.28
C LEU A 9 0.34 -3.73 0.17
N VAL A 10 -0.25 -3.21 1.24
CA VAL A 10 0.11 -1.91 1.82
C VAL A 10 1.56 -1.91 2.28
N ALA A 11 2.01 -2.97 2.96
CA ALA A 11 3.39 -3.08 3.41
C ALA A 11 4.40 -3.04 2.25
N ARG A 12 4.09 -3.66 1.10
CA ARG A 12 4.94 -3.62 -0.10
C ARG A 12 5.11 -2.20 -0.64
N LEU A 13 4.05 -1.39 -0.63
CA LEU A 13 4.14 0.03 -0.98
C LEU A 13 5.06 0.81 -0.03
N GLY A 14 5.15 0.38 1.23
CA GLY A 14 6.06 0.95 2.23
C GLY A 14 7.48 0.39 2.20
N GLY A 15 7.82 -0.49 1.25
CA GLY A 15 9.16 -1.09 1.12
C GLY A 15 9.34 -2.45 1.78
N HIS A 16 8.27 -3.11 2.23
CA HIS A 16 8.35 -4.50 2.69
C HIS A 16 8.60 -5.45 1.51
N ILE A 17 9.71 -6.18 1.54
CA ILE A 17 10.13 -7.06 0.45
C ILE A 17 9.27 -8.34 0.43
N GLY A 18 8.98 -8.91 1.61
CA GLY A 18 8.12 -10.10 1.74
C GLY A 18 8.84 -11.40 1.39
N ARG A 19 10.10 -11.54 1.81
CA ARG A 19 10.82 -12.82 1.75
C ARG A 19 10.19 -13.81 2.74
N ALA A 20 10.40 -15.10 2.50
CA ALA A 20 9.81 -16.19 3.31
C ALA A 20 10.09 -16.06 4.82
N ASN A 21 11.22 -15.45 5.19
CA ASN A 21 11.65 -15.27 6.58
C ASN A 21 11.68 -13.80 7.02
N ASP A 22 11.07 -12.88 6.26
CA ASP A 22 10.95 -11.50 6.74
C ASP A 22 9.98 -11.47 7.95
N PRO A 23 10.28 -10.69 8.99
CA PRO A 23 9.34 -10.48 10.09
C PRO A 23 8.06 -9.79 9.58
N PRO A 24 6.94 -9.88 10.32
CA PRO A 24 5.72 -9.16 9.96
C PRO A 24 5.97 -7.66 9.74
N PRO A 25 5.23 -7.00 8.82
CA PRO A 25 5.40 -5.57 8.58
C PRO A 25 5.25 -4.74 9.85
N GLY A 26 6.24 -3.90 10.14
CA GLY A 26 6.20 -2.97 11.26
C GLY A 26 5.33 -1.73 10.98
N HIS A 27 4.89 -1.06 12.04
CA HIS A 27 4.08 0.16 11.98
C HIS A 27 4.64 1.27 11.06
N GLN A 28 5.95 1.51 11.05
CA GLN A 28 6.59 2.51 10.18
C GLN A 28 6.40 2.20 8.69
N ILE A 29 6.66 0.95 8.29
CA ILE A 29 6.46 0.49 6.91
C ILE A 29 4.99 0.56 6.53
N MET A 30 4.09 0.22 7.45
CA MET A 30 2.64 0.36 7.22
C MET A 30 2.22 1.81 7.00
N TRP A 31 2.76 2.76 7.77
CA TRP A 31 2.47 4.18 7.58
C TRP A 31 2.99 4.71 6.25
N GLN A 32 4.23 4.34 5.87
CA GLN A 32 4.81 4.69 4.58
C GLN A 32 3.98 4.13 3.43
N GLY A 33 3.57 2.87 3.52
CA GLY A 33 2.72 2.22 2.53
C GLY A 33 1.35 2.86 2.41
N TYR A 34 0.73 3.24 3.54
CA TYR A 34 -0.56 3.95 3.54
C TYR A 34 -0.45 5.34 2.89
N ALA A 35 0.62 6.09 3.16
CA ALA A 35 0.85 7.39 2.53
C ALA A 35 0.96 7.27 1.00
N GLN A 36 1.72 6.27 0.52
CA GLN A 36 1.84 5.98 -0.92
C GLN A 36 0.50 5.55 -1.53
N LEU A 37 -0.24 4.67 -0.85
CA LEU A 37 -1.57 4.24 -1.29
C LEU A 37 -2.52 5.43 -1.44
N ARG A 38 -2.55 6.35 -0.47
CA ARG A 38 -3.37 7.55 -0.54
C ARG A 38 -3.05 8.37 -1.79
N THR A 39 -1.77 8.65 -2.05
CA THR A 39 -1.35 9.42 -3.23
C THR A 39 -1.77 8.74 -4.54
N LEU A 40 -1.66 7.41 -4.63
CA LEU A 40 -2.12 6.67 -5.81
C LEU A 40 -3.64 6.77 -6.00
N CYS A 41 -4.41 6.67 -4.92
CA CYS A 41 -5.87 6.83 -4.96
C CYS A 41 -6.27 8.25 -5.40
N GLU A 42 -5.60 9.28 -4.89
CA GLU A 42 -5.83 10.67 -5.30
C GLU A 42 -5.55 10.86 -6.79
N GLY A 43 -4.41 10.35 -7.29
CA GLY A 43 -4.08 10.42 -8.71
C GLY A 43 -5.06 9.66 -9.61
N PHE A 44 -5.55 8.50 -9.15
CA PHE A 44 -6.56 7.74 -9.87
C PHE A 44 -7.90 8.47 -9.93
N ALA A 45 -8.34 9.05 -8.81
CA ALA A 45 -9.58 9.82 -8.74
C ALA A 45 -9.52 11.07 -9.64
N LEU A 46 -8.39 11.77 -9.65
CA LEU A 46 -8.17 12.92 -10.54
C LEU A 46 -8.22 12.53 -12.02
N LYS A 47 -7.69 11.36 -12.39
CA LYS A 47 -7.80 10.87 -13.78
C LYS A 47 -9.26 10.62 -14.16
N ASP A 48 -10.04 9.99 -13.29
CA ASP A 48 -11.45 9.67 -13.54
C ASP A 48 -12.28 10.94 -13.80
N GLU A 49 -12.00 12.02 -13.06
CA GLU A 49 -12.62 13.34 -13.30
C GLU A 49 -12.25 13.94 -14.67
N LEU A 50 -11.05 13.69 -15.17
CA LEU A 50 -10.58 14.23 -16.47
C LEU A 50 -11.07 13.43 -17.68
N ASP A 51 -11.33 12.13 -17.51
CA ASP A 51 -11.80 11.23 -18.57
C ASP A 51 -13.34 11.22 -18.71
N GLY A 52 -14.07 11.87 -17.80
CA GLY A 52 -15.54 11.93 -17.71
C GLY A 52 -16.23 13.08 -18.44
#